data_AF-A0A2I1H4A4-F1
#
_entry.id   AF-A0A2I1H4A4-F1
#
_cell.length_a   1.000
_cell.length_b   1.000
_cell.length_c   1.000
_cell.angle_alpha   90.00
_cell.angle_beta   90.00
_cell.angle_gamma   90.00
#
_symmetry.space_group_name_H-M   'P 1'
#
loop_
_entity.id
_entity.type
_entity.pdbx_description
1 polymer ?
#
loop_
_entity_poly.entity_id
_entity_poly.type
_entity_poly.pdbx_seq_one_letter_code
_entity_poly.pdbx_strand_id
1 'polypeptide(L)' 'MCKSSRHDFYMIYRRHSEVMRALHWLKANNKFYRDIDIDDEILQPFPENGSIAENFG' A
#
# COMPACT_ATOMS: atom_id res chain seq x y z
N MET A 1 -6.78 -3.21 -25.45
CA MET A 1 -6.21 -3.71 -24.18
C MET A 1 -4.69 -3.76 -24.32
N CYS A 2 -3.98 -2.79 -23.73
CA CYS A 2 -2.52 -2.68 -23.86
C CYS A 2 -1.83 -3.63 -22.89
N LYS A 3 -0.81 -4.38 -23.35
CA LYS A 3 -0.05 -5.34 -22.52
C LYS A 3 0.74 -4.68 -21.38
N SER A 4 0.88 -3.34 -21.38
CA SER A 4 1.58 -2.55 -20.35
C SER A 4 0.91 -2.66 -18.97
N SER A 5 -0.41 -2.54 -18.93
CA SER A 5 -1.22 -2.48 -17.69
C SER A 5 -0.95 -3.65 -16.72
N ARG A 6 -0.82 -4.89 -17.22
CA ARG A 6 -0.59 -6.05 -16.35
C ARG A 6 0.76 -6.02 -15.63
N HIS A 7 1.80 -5.46 -16.24
CA HIS A 7 3.12 -5.38 -15.64
C HIS A 7 3.17 -4.30 -14.56
N ASP A 8 2.49 -3.19 -14.82
CA ASP A 8 2.37 -2.06 -13.90
C ASP A 8 1.59 -2.46 -12.64
N PHE A 9 0.48 -3.20 -12.78
CA PHE A 9 -0.25 -3.79 -11.65
C PHE A 9 0.61 -4.73 -10.80
N TYR A 10 1.36 -5.63 -11.44
CA TYR A 10 2.19 -6.59 -10.71
C TYR A 10 3.30 -5.90 -9.91
N MET A 11 3.88 -4.81 -10.46
CA MET A 11 4.86 -3.99 -9.78
C MET A 11 4.28 -3.26 -8.57
N ILE A 12 3.10 -2.63 -8.71
CA ILE A 12 2.42 -1.93 -7.61
C ILE A 12 2.05 -2.92 -6.50
N TYR A 13 1.45 -4.05 -6.86
CA TYR A 13 1.07 -5.10 -5.92
C TYR A 13 2.27 -5.66 -5.15
N ARG A 14 3.39 -5.91 -5.86
CA ARG A 14 4.61 -6.41 -5.23
C ARG A 14 5.21 -5.40 -4.25
N ARG A 15 5.34 -4.12 -4.64
CA ARG A 15 5.84 -3.06 -3.74
C ARG A 15 4.95 -2.91 -2.52
N HIS A 16 3.63 -2.99 -2.70
CA HIS A 16 2.68 -2.94 -1.61
C HIS A 16 2.90 -4.07 -0.59
N SER A 17 3.05 -5.32 -1.07
CA SER A 17 3.28 -6.47 -0.19
C SER A 17 4.59 -6.35 0.63
N GLU A 18 5.63 -5.79 0.02
CA GLU A 18 6.92 -5.55 0.68
C GLU A 18 6.81 -4.44 1.73
N VAL A 19 6.09 -3.36 1.42
CA VAL A 19 5.81 -2.25 2.35
C VAL A 19 4.97 -2.72 3.53
N MET A 20 3.90 -3.50 3.30
CA MET A 20 3.09 -4.10 4.36
C MET A 20 3.95 -4.90 5.33
N ARG A 21 4.77 -5.78 4.77
CA ARG A 21 5.61 -6.65 5.59
C ARG A 21 6.60 -5.85 6.43
N ALA A 22 7.15 -4.76 5.89
CA ALA A 22 8.04 -3.87 6.62
C ALA A 22 7.31 -3.11 7.75
N LEU A 23 6.11 -2.59 7.50
CA LEU A 23 5.32 -1.88 8.51
C LEU A 23 4.91 -2.80 9.66
N HIS A 24 4.39 -3.99 9.35
CA HIS A 24 4.05 -5.01 10.36
C HIS A 24 5.28 -5.45 11.16
N TRP A 25 6.43 -5.60 10.50
CA TRP A 25 7.69 -5.90 11.19
C TRP A 25 8.09 -4.76 12.15
N LEU A 26 8.01 -3.50 11.72
CA LEU A 26 8.32 -2.34 12.56
C LEU A 26 7.41 -2.27 13.78
N LYS A 27 6.09 -2.45 13.61
CA LYS A 27 5.12 -2.46 14.71
C LYS A 27 5.42 -3.57 15.73
N ALA A 28 5.73 -4.77 15.25
CA ALA A 28 6.01 -5.91 16.12
C ALA A 28 7.33 -5.80 16.89
N ASN A 29 8.35 -5.16 16.30
CA ASN A 29 9.71 -5.18 16.81
C ASN A 29 10.18 -3.86 17.43
N ASN A 30 9.43 -2.77 17.27
CA ASN A 30 9.79 -1.47 17.80
C ASN A 30 8.75 -0.96 18.79
N LYS A 31 9.17 -0.80 20.06
CA LYS A 31 8.31 -0.33 21.16
C LYS A 31 7.66 1.03 20.91
N PHE A 32 8.23 1.87 20.04
CA PHE A 32 7.70 3.19 19.71
C PHE A 32 6.51 3.14 18.75
N TYR A 33 6.31 2.02 18.05
CA TYR A 33 5.26 1.87 17.04
C TYR A 33 4.16 0.89 17.44
N ARG A 34 4.17 0.40 18.69
CA ARG A 34 3.21 -0.59 19.19
C ARG A 34 1.77 -0.10 19.07
N ASP A 35 1.54 1.19 19.29
CA ASP A 35 0.22 1.81 19.35
C ASP A 35 -0.26 2.40 18.01
N ILE A 36 0.55 2.27 16.94
CA ILE A 36 0.14 2.70 15.60
C ILE A 36 -0.79 1.64 15.01
N ASP A 37 -2.01 2.03 14.65
CA ASP A 37 -2.90 1.16 13.90
C ASP A 37 -2.52 1.15 12.42
N ILE A 38 -2.42 -0.04 11.84
CA ILE A 38 -2.08 -0.22 10.42
C ILE A 38 -3.36 -0.70 9.74
N ASP A 39 -3.99 0.20 9.00
CA ASP A 39 -5.16 -0.12 8.21
C ASP A 39 -4.74 -0.73 6.86
N ASP A 40 -4.85 -2.05 6.78
CA ASP A 40 -4.53 -2.83 5.57
C ASP A 40 -5.50 -2.53 4.41
N GLU A 41 -6.67 -1.93 4.67
CA GLU A 41 -7.67 -1.56 3.66
C GLU A 41 -7.35 -0.22 2.99
N ILE A 42 -6.95 0.80 3.76
CA ILE A 42 -6.50 2.11 3.22
C ILE A 42 -5.26 1.93 2.36
N LEU A 43 -4.39 1.00 2.74
CA LEU A 43 -3.13 0.81 2.06
C LEU A 43 -3.27 -0.01 0.77
N GLN A 44 -4.43 -0.63 0.51
CA GLN A 44 -4.67 -1.42 -0.71
C GLN A 44 -4.20 -0.67 -1.96
N PRO A 45 -3.61 -1.40 -2.93
CA PRO A 45 -3.12 -0.78 -4.15
C PRO A 45 -4.27 -0.05 -4.85
N PHE A 46 -4.13 1.27 -4.97
CA PHE A 46 -5.11 2.14 -5.60
C PHE A 46 -5.50 1.57 -6.97
N PRO A 47 -6.80 1.45 -7.30
CA PRO A 47 -7.21 1.05 -8.63
C PRO A 47 -6.72 2.08 -9.67
N GLU A 48 -6.41 1.60 -10.88
CA GLU A 48 -5.70 2.24 -12.00
C GLU A 48 -6.16 3.68 -12.39
N ASN A 49 -7.25 4.19 -11.82
CA ASN A 49 -7.91 5.43 -12.21
C ASN A 49 -8.15 6.43 -11.06
N GLY A 50 -7.73 6.13 -9.83
CA GLY A 50 -7.98 7.01 -8.69
C GLY A 50 -6.96 8.15 -8.60
N SER A 51 -7.33 9.33 -9.10
CA SER A 51 -6.58 10.56 -8.87
C SER A 51 -6.53 10.88 -7.37
N ILE A 52 -5.33 11.12 -6.83
CA ILE A 52 -5.08 11.50 -5.43
C ILE A 52 -5.64 12.92 -5.12
N ALA A 53 -6.13 13.65 -6.11
CA ALA A 53 -6.47 15.07 -5.99
C ALA A 53 -7.83 15.39 -5.34
N GLU A 54 -8.69 14.42 -5.00
CA GLU A 54 -10.08 14.74 -4.59
C GLU A 54 -10.51 14.28 -3.18
N ASN A 55 -9.64 13.69 -2.35
CA ASN A 55 -10.04 13.19 -1.01
C ASN A 55 -9.58 14.04 0.19
N PHE A 56 -9.21 15.30 -0.05
CA PHE A 56 -9.08 16.31 1.02
C PHE A 56 -10.10 17.43 0.77
N GLY A 57 -11.37 17.15 1.07
CA GLY A 57 -12.49 18.08 1.03
C GLY A 57 -13.44 17.83 2.18
#